data_AF-A0A6A3WN25-F1
#
_entry.id   AF-A0A6A3WN25-F1
#
_cell.length_a   1.000
_cell.length_b   1.000
_cell.length_c   1.000
_cell.angle_alpha   90.00
_cell.angle_beta   90.00
_cell.angle_gamma   90.00
#
_symmetry.space_group_name_H-M   'P 1'
#
loop_
_entity.id
_entity.type
_entity.pdbx_description
1 polymer ?
#
loop_
_entity_poly.entity_id
_entity_poly.type
_entity_poly.pdbx_seq_one_letter_code
_entity_poly.pdbx_strand_id
1 'polypeptide(L)'
;MTADEILLLCALLEDTGCSDAMVLMLEALYRPLVERPVVPNIRFCITATTDVDAEFDFRFDVAGILQLVSLFELPEWVTTKHRDCVHKTEALFILLHRLSYPKRLADMHKTFGRSEGALSRIVLHMGKFILLYYVGSW
;
A
#
# COMPACT_ATOMS: atom_id res chain seq x y z
N MET A 1 -13.51 -25.74 -15.00
CA MET A 1 -12.25 -26.16 -15.64
C MET A 1 -11.11 -25.83 -14.72
N THR A 2 -10.30 -26.81 -14.34
CA THR A 2 -9.10 -26.58 -13.52
C THR A 2 -8.00 -25.92 -14.37
N ALA A 3 -7.00 -25.30 -13.73
CA ALA A 3 -5.89 -24.64 -14.43
C ALA A 3 -5.18 -25.59 -15.41
N ASP A 4 -5.09 -26.87 -15.04
CA ASP A 4 -4.47 -27.92 -15.86
C ASP A 4 -5.29 -28.23 -17.13
N GLU A 5 -6.63 -28.17 -17.06
CA GLU A 5 -7.50 -28.37 -18.22
C GLU A 5 -7.43 -27.19 -19.22
N ILE A 6 -7.21 -25.97 -18.72
CA ILE A 6 -7.02 -24.78 -19.57
C ILE A 6 -5.67 -24.84 -20.29
N LEU A 7 -4.60 -25.24 -19.57
CA LEU A 7 -3.28 -25.42 -20.16
C LEU A 7 -3.30 -26.49 -21.26
N LEU A 8 -4.03 -27.58 -21.03
CA LEU A 8 -4.23 -28.65 -22.01
C LEU A 8 -4.99 -28.14 -23.25
N LEU A 9 -6.02 -27.31 -23.05
CA LEU A 9 -6.78 -26.71 -24.15
C LEU A 9 -5.92 -25.74 -24.98
N CYS A 10 -5.09 -24.91 -24.33
CA CYS A 10 -4.16 -24.02 -25.01
C CYS A 10 -3.11 -24.80 -25.81
N ALA A 11 -2.51 -25.85 -25.23
CA ALA A 11 -1.54 -26.70 -25.92
C ALA A 11 -2.15 -27.43 -27.14
N LEU A 12 -3.40 -27.88 -27.04
CA LEU A 12 -4.14 -28.49 -28.14
C LEU A 12 -4.46 -27.48 -29.26
N LEU A 13 -4.68 -26.21 -28.92
CA LEU A 13 -4.95 -25.16 -29.90
C LEU A 13 -3.68 -24.71 -30.64
N GLU A 14 -2.52 -24.68 -29.97
CA GLU A 14 -1.22 -24.41 -30.59
C GLU A 14 -0.89 -25.44 -31.70
N ASP A 15 -1.20 -26.73 -31.47
CA ASP A 15 -0.99 -27.81 -32.44
C ASP A 15 -1.94 -27.72 -33.67
N THR A 16 -3.06 -26.99 -33.53
CA THR A 16 -4.01 -26.75 -34.65
C THR A 16 -3.65 -25.53 -35.51
N GLY A 17 -2.55 -24.84 -35.22
CA GLY A 17 -2.15 -23.62 -35.93
C GLY A 17 -3.03 -22.41 -35.61
N CYS A 18 -3.64 -22.39 -34.42
CA CYS A 18 -4.45 -21.28 -33.95
C CYS A 18 -3.57 -20.02 -33.77
N SER A 19 -4.08 -18.83 -34.08
CA SER A 19 -3.34 -17.58 -33.92
C SER A 19 -2.99 -17.35 -32.44
N ASP A 20 -1.75 -16.93 -32.13
CA ASP A 20 -1.30 -16.56 -30.78
C ASP A 20 -2.29 -15.60 -30.08
N ALA A 21 -2.98 -14.75 -30.85
CA ALA A 21 -4.00 -13.85 -30.34
C ALA A 21 -5.22 -14.58 -29.75
N MET A 22 -5.63 -15.72 -30.32
CA MET A 22 -6.72 -16.54 -29.82
C MET A 22 -6.33 -17.28 -28.53
N VAL A 23 -5.10 -17.79 -28.45
CA VAL A 23 -4.56 -18.43 -27.23
C VAL A 23 -4.51 -17.41 -26.08
N LEU A 24 -4.00 -16.20 -26.33
CA LEU A 24 -3.97 -15.11 -25.34
C LEU A 24 -5.37 -14.66 -24.90
N MET A 25 -6.34 -14.59 -25.82
CA MET A 25 -7.73 -14.28 -25.46
C MET A 25 -8.34 -15.34 -24.55
N LEU A 26 -8.06 -16.61 -24.81
CA LEU A 26 -8.59 -17.72 -24.04
C LEU A 26 -7.96 -17.77 -22.64
N GLU A 27 -6.65 -17.54 -22.55
CA GLU A 27 -5.96 -17.38 -21.26
C GLU A 27 -6.52 -16.18 -20.46
N ALA A 28 -6.80 -15.05 -21.12
CA ALA A 28 -7.40 -13.88 -20.47
C ALA A 28 -8.84 -14.14 -20.00
N LEU A 29 -9.63 -14.91 -20.76
CA LEU A 29 -11.02 -15.23 -20.43
C LEU A 29 -11.12 -16.23 -19.27
N TYR A 30 -10.18 -17.18 -19.20
CA TYR A 30 -10.16 -18.25 -18.21
C TYR A 30 -9.22 -18.02 -17.04
N ARG A 31 -8.51 -16.88 -17.00
CA ARG A 31 -7.73 -16.49 -15.82
C ARG A 31 -8.66 -16.50 -14.60
N PRO A 32 -8.36 -17.30 -13.56
CA PRO A 32 -9.20 -17.33 -12.37
C PRO A 32 -9.34 -15.90 -11.83
N LEU A 33 -10.57 -15.50 -11.54
CA LEU A 33 -10.86 -14.21 -10.93
C LEU A 33 -10.00 -14.09 -9.68
N VAL A 34 -8.98 -13.22 -9.73
CA VAL A 34 -8.17 -12.92 -8.56
C VAL A 34 -9.07 -12.17 -7.61
N GLU A 35 -9.47 -12.83 -6.52
CA GLU A 35 -10.21 -12.19 -5.43
C GLU A 35 -9.37 -11.03 -4.91
N ARG A 36 -9.87 -9.80 -5.10
CA ARG A 36 -9.22 -8.61 -4.58
C ARG A 36 -9.72 -8.38 -3.15
N PRO A 37 -8.81 -8.16 -2.18
CA PRO A 37 -9.22 -7.74 -0.85
C PRO A 37 -10.09 -6.49 -0.93
N VAL A 38 -11.23 -6.50 -0.27
CA VAL A 38 -12.09 -5.31 -0.15
C VAL A 38 -11.35 -4.29 0.69
N VAL A 39 -11.17 -3.07 0.15
CA VAL A 39 -10.58 -1.96 0.89
C VAL A 39 -11.58 -1.51 1.95
N PRO A 40 -11.28 -1.66 3.25
CA PRO A 40 -12.22 -1.31 4.29
C PRO A 40 -12.32 0.21 4.36
N ASN A 41 -13.53 0.73 4.50
CA ASN A 41 -13.78 2.16 4.62
C ASN A 41 -13.47 2.63 6.05
N ILE A 42 -12.19 2.60 6.40
CA ILE A 42 -11.67 3.03 7.71
C ILE A 42 -10.94 4.34 7.50
N ARG A 43 -11.25 5.34 8.33
CA ARG A 43 -10.52 6.59 8.38
C ARG A 43 -9.65 6.58 9.62
N PHE A 44 -8.35 6.71 9.44
CA PHE A 44 -7.43 6.80 10.57
C PHE A 44 -7.75 8.06 11.39
N CYS A 45 -7.87 7.89 12.71
CA CYS A 45 -8.19 8.97 13.63
C CYS A 45 -7.21 8.97 14.80
N ILE A 46 -6.38 10.01 14.90
CA ILE A 46 -5.35 10.13 15.95
C ILE A 46 -5.98 10.20 17.34
N THR A 47 -7.11 10.90 17.48
CA THR A 47 -7.75 11.09 18.78
C THR A 47 -8.38 9.81 19.33
N ALA A 48 -8.49 8.77 18.52
CA ALA A 48 -8.96 7.45 18.95
C ALA A 48 -7.81 6.56 19.49
N THR A 49 -6.55 6.98 19.30
CA THR A 49 -5.37 6.21 19.73
C THR A 49 -4.94 6.64 21.13
N THR A 50 -4.73 5.67 22.02
CA THR A 50 -4.15 5.93 23.35
C THR A 50 -2.62 6.05 23.25
N ASP A 51 -1.98 6.74 24.20
CA ASP A 51 -0.50 6.85 24.20
C ASP A 51 0.19 5.49 24.29
N VAL A 52 -0.40 4.53 25.03
CA VAL A 52 0.14 3.17 25.16
C VAL A 52 0.10 2.42 23.83
N ASP A 53 -1.02 2.51 23.10
CA ASP A 53 -1.14 1.89 21.78
C ASP A 53 -0.22 2.58 20.77
N ALA A 54 -0.10 3.91 20.85
CA ALA A 54 0.78 4.69 19.98
C ALA A 54 2.25 4.30 20.17
N GLU A 55 2.70 4.16 21.41
CA GLU A 55 4.07 3.76 21.71
C GLU A 55 4.34 2.32 21.23
N PHE A 56 3.37 1.42 21.39
CA PHE A 56 3.48 0.05 20.91
C PHE A 56 3.57 -0.05 19.38
N ASP A 57 2.70 0.66 18.67
CA ASP A 57 2.61 0.57 17.21
C ASP A 57 3.63 1.44 16.46
N PHE A 58 3.96 2.62 16.99
CA PHE A 58 4.76 3.64 16.31
C PHE A 58 6.09 3.96 17.01
N ARG A 59 6.34 3.45 18.22
CA ARG A 59 7.50 3.75 19.09
C ARG A 59 7.52 5.16 19.71
N PHE A 60 6.46 5.93 19.50
CA PHE A 60 6.32 7.29 20.01
C PHE A 60 4.92 7.47 20.59
N ASP A 61 4.81 8.32 21.60
CA ASP A 61 3.54 8.80 22.12
C ASP A 61 2.85 9.73 21.11
N VAL A 62 1.56 10.01 21.33
CA VAL A 62 0.80 10.85 20.38
C VAL A 62 1.41 12.24 20.26
N ALA A 63 1.87 12.82 21.38
CA ALA A 63 2.50 14.13 21.40
C ALA A 63 3.82 14.14 20.61
N GLY A 64 4.69 13.15 20.79
CA GLY A 64 5.94 13.02 20.05
C GLY A 64 5.71 12.87 18.54
N ILE A 65 4.68 12.14 18.12
CA ILE A 65 4.34 12.02 16.70
C ILE A 65 3.88 13.36 16.12
N LEU A 66 3.06 14.13 16.85
CA LEU A 66 2.62 15.46 16.41
C LEU A 66 3.80 16.46 16.34
N GLN A 67 4.77 16.34 17.25
CA GLN A 67 6.01 17.11 17.16
C GLN A 67 6.81 16.73 15.91
N LEU A 68 6.94 15.45 15.58
CA LEU A 68 7.62 15.00 14.35
C LEU A 68 6.94 15.54 13.09
N VAL A 69 5.61 15.57 13.02
CA VAL A 69 4.88 16.20 11.90
C VAL A 69 5.28 17.66 11.74
N SER A 70 5.43 18.38 12.85
CA SER A 70 5.81 19.79 12.87
C SER A 70 7.28 19.98 12.46
N LEU A 71 8.18 19.11 12.93
CA LEU A 71 9.62 19.16 12.63
C LEU A 71 9.96 18.85 11.18
N PHE A 72 9.21 17.95 10.54
CA PHE A 72 9.38 17.62 9.13
C PHE A 72 8.72 18.62 8.18
N GLU A 73 8.01 19.63 8.71
CA GLU A 73 7.29 20.64 7.94
C GLU A 73 6.44 20.05 6.81
N LEU A 74 5.74 18.95 7.12
CA LEU A 74 4.99 18.20 6.12
C LEU A 74 3.85 19.06 5.53
N PRO A 75 3.62 19.03 4.20
CA PRO A 75 2.47 19.69 3.60
C PRO A 75 1.19 19.08 4.14
N GLU A 76 0.15 19.90 4.37
CA GLU A 76 -1.14 19.47 4.95
C GLU A 76 -1.68 18.18 4.31
N TRP A 77 -1.54 18.08 2.99
CA TRP A 77 -1.86 16.91 2.21
C TRP A 77 -0.61 16.39 1.51
N VAL A 78 -0.32 15.12 1.73
CA VAL A 78 0.73 14.37 1.03
C VAL A 78 0.09 13.68 -0.16
N THR A 79 0.50 14.09 -1.36
CA THR A 79 -0.01 13.54 -2.62
C THR A 79 1.10 12.78 -3.35
N THR A 80 0.90 11.49 -3.55
CA THR A 80 1.84 10.67 -4.33
C THR A 80 1.70 10.94 -5.83
N LYS A 81 2.69 10.52 -6.63
CA LYS A 81 2.62 10.57 -8.10
C LYS A 81 1.40 9.84 -8.67
N HIS A 82 0.92 8.82 -7.96
CA HIS A 82 -0.24 8.02 -8.33
C HIS A 82 -1.56 8.62 -7.82
N ARG A 83 -1.54 9.87 -7.33
CA ARG A 83 -2.68 10.62 -6.80
C ARG A 83 -3.30 9.98 -5.56
N ASP A 84 -2.52 9.21 -4.80
CA ASP A 84 -2.95 8.84 -3.44
C ASP A 84 -2.78 10.08 -2.56
N CYS A 85 -3.89 10.58 -2.00
CA CYS A 85 -3.90 11.74 -1.12
C CYS A 85 -4.15 11.33 0.32
N VAL A 86 -3.28 11.76 1.22
CA VAL A 86 -3.32 11.43 2.64
C VAL A 86 -3.01 12.67 3.46
N HIS A 87 -3.66 12.84 4.60
CA HIS A 87 -3.35 13.93 5.51
C HIS A 87 -1.94 13.74 6.11
N LYS A 88 -1.21 14.84 6.35
CA LYS A 88 0.19 14.80 6.82
C LYS A 88 0.45 13.88 8.01
N THR A 89 -0.46 13.89 8.97
CA THR A 89 -0.35 13.07 10.18
C THR A 89 -0.45 11.59 9.81
N GLU A 90 -1.51 11.20 9.12
CA GLU A 90 -1.75 9.82 8.69
C GLU A 90 -0.61 9.28 7.81
N ALA A 91 -0.04 10.12 6.94
CA ALA A 91 1.12 9.76 6.13
C ALA A 91 2.35 9.45 7.00
N LEU A 92 2.59 10.24 8.05
CA LEU A 92 3.66 9.98 9.01
C LEU A 92 3.39 8.72 9.83
N PHE A 93 2.17 8.53 10.32
CA PHE A 93 1.78 7.31 11.05
C PHE A 93 2.00 6.06 10.19
N ILE A 94 1.61 6.07 8.90
CA ILE A 94 1.85 4.97 7.96
C ILE A 94 3.35 4.66 7.86
N LEU A 95 4.20 5.69 7.78
CA LEU A 95 5.64 5.51 7.71
C LEU A 95 6.20 4.94 9.03
N LEU A 96 5.89 5.56 10.18
CA LEU A 96 6.36 5.13 11.50
C LEU A 96 5.93 3.70 11.80
N HIS A 97 4.71 3.34 11.44
CA HIS A 97 4.18 1.99 11.63
C HIS A 97 4.94 0.93 10.82
N ARG A 98 5.55 1.34 9.68
CA ARG A 98 6.39 0.48 8.85
C ARG A 98 7.83 0.41 9.35
N LEU A 99 8.31 1.48 9.99
CA LEU A 99 9.66 1.58 10.55
C LEU A 99 9.78 0.94 11.94
N SER A 100 8.70 0.92 12.73
CA SER A 100 8.69 0.41 14.11
C SER A 100 9.00 -1.09 14.19
N TYR A 101 8.52 -1.84 13.20
CA TYR A 101 8.80 -3.26 12.96
C TYR A 101 8.37 -3.62 11.52
N PRO A 102 9.05 -4.55 10.82
CA PRO A 102 8.63 -5.01 9.50
C PRO A 102 7.27 -5.73 9.55
N LYS A 103 6.18 -4.96 9.42
CA LYS A 103 4.80 -5.46 9.33
C LYS A 103 4.37 -5.66 7.87
N ARG A 104 3.44 -6.58 7.61
CA ARG A 104 2.92 -6.80 6.25
C ARG A 104 2.00 -5.64 5.85
N LEU A 105 1.95 -5.32 4.55
CA LEU A 105 1.01 -4.31 4.05
C LEU A 105 -0.45 -4.73 4.28
N ALA A 106 -0.73 -6.04 4.22
CA ALA A 106 -2.03 -6.63 4.53
C ALA A 106 -2.51 -6.35 5.98
N ASP A 107 -1.59 -6.26 6.94
CA ASP A 107 -1.94 -5.95 8.33
C ASP A 107 -2.27 -4.44 8.45
N MET A 108 -1.43 -3.60 7.85
CA MET A 108 -1.62 -2.14 7.82
C MET A 108 -2.91 -1.72 7.08
N HIS A 109 -3.33 -2.49 6.07
CA HIS A 109 -4.57 -2.26 5.33
C HIS A 109 -5.80 -2.24 6.26
N LYS A 110 -5.81 -3.07 7.31
CA LYS A 110 -6.89 -3.10 8.30
C LYS A 110 -6.89 -1.86 9.21
N THR A 111 -5.74 -1.28 9.48
CA THR A 111 -5.60 -0.11 10.34
C THR A 111 -5.92 1.19 9.60
N PHE A 112 -5.44 1.31 8.36
CA PHE A 112 -5.50 2.57 7.60
C PHE A 112 -6.59 2.62 6.53
N GLY A 113 -7.29 1.51 6.26
CA GLY A 113 -8.36 1.51 5.26
C GLY A 113 -7.89 1.76 3.83
N ARG A 114 -6.64 1.44 3.51
CA ARG A 114 -6.04 1.71 2.19
C ARG A 114 -5.44 0.45 1.58
N SER A 115 -5.57 0.34 0.26
CA SER A 115 -4.97 -0.75 -0.51
C SER A 115 -3.47 -0.87 -0.24
N GLU A 116 -2.96 -2.10 -0.27
CA GLU A 116 -1.54 -2.39 -0.05
C GLU A 116 -0.63 -1.63 -1.02
N GLY A 117 -1.08 -1.50 -2.28
CA GLY A 117 -0.38 -0.71 -3.29
C GLY A 117 -0.29 0.77 -2.92
N ALA A 118 -1.37 1.36 -2.40
CA ALA A 118 -1.35 2.75 -1.93
C ALA A 118 -0.41 2.92 -0.74
N LEU A 119 -0.49 2.02 0.25
CA LEU A 119 0.39 2.04 1.43
C LEU A 119 1.87 1.98 1.04
N SER A 120 2.24 1.08 0.13
CA SER A 120 3.62 0.97 -0.38
C SER A 120 4.10 2.28 -1.03
N ARG A 121 3.26 2.90 -1.87
CA ARG A 121 3.58 4.17 -2.53
C ARG A 121 3.72 5.33 -1.54
N ILE A 122 2.85 5.39 -0.53
CA ILE A 122 2.89 6.43 0.52
C ILE A 122 4.17 6.28 1.33
N VAL A 123 4.49 5.07 1.82
CA VAL A 123 5.73 4.80 2.57
C VAL A 123 6.96 5.21 1.76
N LEU A 124 7.02 4.83 0.48
CA LEU A 124 8.15 5.19 -0.39
C LEU A 124 8.24 6.70 -0.62
N HIS A 125 7.10 7.37 -0.82
CA HIS A 125 7.06 8.81 -1.02
C HIS A 125 7.50 9.57 0.23
N MET A 126 7.01 9.18 1.41
CA MET A 126 7.37 9.76 2.69
C MET A 126 8.85 9.52 3.04
N GLY A 127 9.37 8.31 2.81
CA GLY A 127 10.79 8.02 3.02
C GLY A 127 11.70 8.88 2.14
N LYS A 128 11.33 9.07 0.86
CA LYS A 128 12.04 9.99 -0.04
C LYS A 128 11.96 11.44 0.44
N PHE A 129 10.79 11.88 0.91
CA PHE A 129 10.61 13.24 1.42
C PHE A 129 11.56 13.52 2.59
N ILE A 130 11.60 12.63 3.59
CA ILE A 130 12.48 12.80 4.77
C ILE A 130 13.96 12.75 4.37
N LEU A 131 14.35 11.86 3.46
CA LEU A 131 15.74 11.80 2.98
C LEU A 131 16.14 13.07 2.22
N LEU A 132 15.26 13.59 1.36
CA LEU A 132 15.51 14.85 0.65
C LEU A 132 15.58 16.04 1.62
N TYR A 133 14.72 16.06 2.64
CA TYR A 133 14.78 17.06 3.70
C TYR A 133 16.14 17.04 4.43
N TYR A 134 16.65 15.85 4.74
CA TYR A 134 17.95 15.71 5.41
C TYR A 134 19.14 16.13 4.52
N VAL A 135 19.09 15.82 3.22
CA VAL A 135 20.17 16.16 2.27
C VAL A 135 20.17 17.65 1.90
N GLY A 136 19.02 18.33 1.91
CA GLY A 136 18.89 19.76 1.58
C GLY A 136 19.21 20.73 2.72
N SER A 137 19.57 20.23 3.90
CA SER A 137 19.78 21.04 5.12
C SER A 137 21.27 21.30 5.45
N TRP A 138 22.18 21.18 4.47
CA TRP A 138 23.62 21.45 4.59
C TRP A 138 24.10 22.44 3.54
#